data_AF-A0A3G3GPE5-F1
#
_entry.id   AF-A0A3G3GPE5-F1
#
_cell.length_a   1.000
_cell.length_b   1.000
_cell.length_c   1.000
_cell.angle_alpha   90.00
_cell.angle_beta   90.00
_cell.angle_gamma   90.00
#
_symmetry.space_group_name_H-M   'P 1'
#
loop_
_entity.id
_entity.type
_entity.pdbx_description
1 polymer ?
#
loop_
_entity_poly.entity_id
_entity_poly.type
_entity_poly.pdbx_seq_one_letter_code
_entity_poly.pdbx_strand_id
1 'polypeptide(L)'
;MVETLNWLLPAVNVQELFNGLANTSTAAHRDYLHQIKAFHGRWNDFFLPKTFKNERLTPSDYALFPKWEFQPLNQHFSVAVGLLKLLLATGLLLGLGWVKLK
;
A
#
# COMPACT_ATOMS: atom_id res chain seq x y z
N MET A 1 -3.88 9.38 -18.68
CA MET A 1 -4.78 10.51 -19.01
C MET A 1 -5.84 10.80 -17.94
N VAL A 2 -6.24 9.85 -17.08
CA VAL A 2 -7.23 10.11 -16.00
C VAL A 2 -6.60 10.68 -14.72
N GLU A 3 -5.33 10.37 -14.43
CA GLU A 3 -4.66 10.80 -13.18
C GLU A 3 -4.52 12.32 -13.03
N THR A 4 -4.41 13.06 -14.14
CA THR A 4 -4.25 14.53 -14.12
C THR A 4 -5.54 15.27 -13.74
N LEU A 5 -6.72 14.65 -13.88
CA LEU A 5 -8.00 15.28 -13.52
C LEU A 5 -8.33 15.13 -12.03
N ASN A 6 -7.77 14.14 -11.35
CA ASN A 6 -7.98 13.90 -9.91
C ASN A 6 -7.39 15.00 -9.02
N TRP A 7 -6.41 15.77 -9.49
CA TRP A 7 -5.86 16.90 -8.73
C TRP A 7 -6.93 17.96 -8.40
N LEU A 8 -7.93 18.12 -9.27
CA LEU A 8 -9.00 19.10 -9.11
C LEU A 8 -10.13 18.64 -8.18
N LEU A 9 -10.17 17.35 -7.80
CA LEU A 9 -11.25 16.77 -7.00
C LEU A 9 -10.75 16.49 -5.57
N PRO A 10 -10.93 17.42 -4.62
CA PRO A 10 -10.44 17.28 -3.25
C PRO A 10 -10.97 16.02 -2.55
N ALA A 11 -12.21 15.61 -2.84
CA ALA A 11 -12.80 14.40 -2.28
C ALA A 11 -12.03 13.11 -2.67
N VAL A 12 -11.57 13.02 -3.93
CA VAL A 12 -10.80 11.87 -4.43
C VAL A 12 -9.44 11.81 -3.76
N ASN A 13 -8.76 12.95 -3.62
CA ASN A 13 -7.47 13.04 -2.93
C ASN A 13 -7.57 12.63 -1.45
N VAL A 14 -8.63 13.05 -0.77
CA VAL A 14 -8.89 12.66 0.63
C VAL A 14 -9.15 11.15 0.73
N GLN A 15 -9.97 10.61 -0.17
CA GLN A 15 -10.28 9.18 -0.20
C GLN A 15 -9.03 8.33 -0.42
N GLU A 16 -8.15 8.75 -1.35
CA GLU A 16 -6.91 8.04 -1.63
C GLU A 16 -5.93 8.11 -0.45
N LEU A 17 -5.88 9.23 0.26
CA LEU A 17 -5.09 9.40 1.48
C LEU A 17 -5.56 8.47 2.61
N PHE A 18 -6.87 8.37 2.84
CA PHE A 18 -7.44 7.44 3.82
C PHE A 18 -7.21 5.99 3.43
N ASN A 19 -7.37 5.64 2.16
CA ASN A 19 -7.07 4.31 1.66
C ASN A 19 -5.57 3.96 1.79
N GLY A 20 -4.69 4.94 1.63
CA GLY A 20 -3.25 4.80 1.90
C GLY A 20 -2.97 4.50 3.36
N LEU A 21 -3.57 5.26 4.28
CA LEU A 21 -3.45 5.06 5.73
C LEU A 21 -3.99 3.71 6.20
N ALA A 22 -5.13 3.27 5.64
CA ALA A 22 -5.75 1.99 5.95
C ALA A 22 -5.07 0.81 5.21
N ASN A 23 -4.09 1.07 4.34
CA ASN A 23 -3.44 0.07 3.50
C ASN A 23 -4.41 -0.69 2.56
N THR A 24 -5.48 -0.01 2.16
CA THR A 24 -6.53 -0.50 1.25
C THR A 24 -6.48 0.17 -0.12
N SER A 25 -5.49 1.04 -0.34
CA SER A 25 -5.26 1.67 -1.65
C SER A 25 -4.95 0.63 -2.73
N THR A 26 -5.19 0.99 -4.00
CA THR A 26 -4.81 0.15 -5.14
C THR A 26 -3.30 -0.15 -5.14
N ALA A 27 -2.48 0.80 -4.69
CA ALA A 27 -1.04 0.60 -4.53
C ALA A 27 -0.71 -0.45 -3.46
N ALA A 28 -1.38 -0.39 -2.30
CA ALA A 28 -1.24 -1.39 -1.24
C ALA A 28 -1.68 -2.78 -1.69
N HIS A 29 -2.80 -2.88 -2.42
CA HIS A 29 -3.26 -4.15 -2.95
C HIS A 29 -2.26 -4.76 -3.95
N ARG A 30 -1.71 -3.96 -4.85
CA ARG A 30 -0.67 -4.41 -5.78
C ARG A 30 0.59 -4.88 -5.04
N ASP A 31 1.02 -4.12 -4.03
CA ASP A 31 2.18 -4.49 -3.21
C ASP A 31 1.95 -5.82 -2.47
N TYR A 32 0.76 -6.01 -1.90
CA TYR A 32 0.34 -7.28 -1.32
C TYR A 32 0.46 -8.45 -2.32
N LEU A 33 -0.02 -8.29 -3.56
CA LEU A 33 0.12 -9.34 -4.58
C LEU A 33 1.59 -9.67 -4.89
N HIS A 34 2.48 -8.67 -4.89
CA HIS A 34 3.91 -8.90 -5.02
C HIS A 34 4.50 -9.67 -3.82
N GLN A 35 4.09 -9.33 -2.60
CA GLN A 35 4.49 -10.04 -1.39
C GLN A 35 4.07 -11.52 -1.42
N ILE A 36 2.82 -11.80 -1.83
CA ILE A 36 2.31 -13.17 -1.97
C ILE A 36 3.07 -13.94 -3.03
N LYS A 37 3.36 -13.33 -4.19
CA LYS A 37 4.17 -13.96 -5.24
C LYS A 37 5.57 -14.31 -4.74
N ALA A 38 6.22 -13.41 -4.02
CA ALA A 38 7.54 -13.64 -3.45
C ALA A 38 7.51 -14.75 -2.37
N PHE A 39 6.47 -14.78 -1.54
CA PHE A 39 6.29 -15.84 -0.55
C PHE A 39 6.06 -17.21 -1.21
N HIS A 40 5.24 -17.27 -2.26
CA HIS A 40 5.03 -18.49 -3.02
C HIS A 40 6.33 -19.01 -3.67
N GLY A 41 7.22 -18.11 -4.08
CA GLY A 41 8.58 -18.46 -4.50
C GLY A 41 9.34 -19.19 -3.39
N ARG A 42 9.45 -18.59 -2.20
CA ARG A 42 10.12 -19.22 -1.03
C ARG A 42 9.49 -20.54 -0.62
N TRP A 43 8.16 -20.64 -0.74
CA TRP A 43 7.43 -21.87 -0.48
C TRP A 43 7.86 -22.99 -1.43
N ASN A 44 7.85 -22.70 -2.73
CA ASN A 44 8.29 -23.65 -3.75
C ASN A 44 9.76 -24.04 -3.57
N ASP A 45 10.63 -23.08 -3.30
CA ASP A 45 12.07 -23.32 -3.09
C ASP A 45 12.34 -24.26 -1.91
N PHE A 46 11.48 -24.23 -0.88
CA PHE A 46 11.58 -25.13 0.26
C PHE A 46 11.01 -26.52 -0.02
N PHE A 47 9.78 -26.59 -0.58
CA PHE A 47 9.04 -27.85 -0.68
C PHE A 47 9.34 -28.65 -1.95
N LEU A 48 9.46 -28.00 -3.11
CA LEU A 48 9.63 -28.72 -4.38
C LEU A 48 10.87 -29.62 -4.39
N PRO A 49 12.06 -29.16 -3.97
CA PRO A 49 13.24 -30.04 -3.96
C PRO A 49 13.05 -31.30 -3.08
N LYS A 50 12.40 -31.13 -1.92
CA LYS A 50 12.12 -32.25 -0.99
C LYS A 50 11.12 -33.23 -1.59
N THR A 51 10.07 -32.73 -2.24
CA THR A 51 9.09 -33.55 -2.95
C THR A 51 9.74 -34.35 -4.07
N PHE A 52 10.56 -33.72 -4.93
CA PHE A 52 11.22 -34.42 -6.03
C PHE A 52 12.26 -35.45 -5.58
N LYS A 53 12.86 -35.26 -4.39
CA LYS A 53 13.80 -36.21 -3.79
C LYS A 53 13.12 -37.29 -2.93
N ASN A 54 11.79 -37.27 -2.79
CA ASN A 54 11.04 -38.11 -1.86
C ASN A 54 11.57 -38.02 -0.41
N GLU A 55 12.05 -36.85 -0.01
CA GLU A 55 12.50 -36.62 1.37
C GLU A 55 11.30 -36.50 2.31
N ARG A 56 11.32 -37.25 3.41
CA ARG A 56 10.28 -37.19 4.44
C ARG A 56 10.54 -36.00 5.36
N LEU A 57 9.49 -35.22 5.61
CA LEU A 57 9.55 -34.13 6.59
C LEU A 57 9.77 -34.70 8.01
N THR A 58 10.70 -34.08 8.72
CA THR A 58 11.02 -34.35 10.12
C THR A 58 10.45 -33.27 11.02
N PRO A 59 10.23 -33.52 12.33
CA PRO A 59 9.77 -32.50 13.26
C PRO A 59 10.63 -31.21 13.28
N SER A 60 11.94 -31.33 13.03
CA SER A 60 12.84 -30.18 12.94
C SER A 60 12.63 -29.32 11.69
N ASP A 61 12.11 -29.90 10.58
CA ASP A 61 11.86 -29.14 9.35
C ASP A 61 10.75 -28.11 9.54
N TYR A 62 9.78 -28.35 10.43
CA TYR A 62 8.67 -27.42 10.69
C TYR A 62 9.15 -26.07 11.22
N ALA A 63 10.25 -26.04 11.96
CA ALA A 63 10.85 -24.79 12.43
C ALA A 63 11.44 -23.95 11.28
N LEU A 64 11.75 -24.60 10.15
CA LEU A 64 12.36 -23.98 8.96
C LEU A 64 11.33 -23.60 7.90
N PHE A 65 10.03 -23.86 8.12
CA PHE A 65 9.00 -23.54 7.14
C PHE A 65 8.97 -22.04 6.86
N PRO A 66 8.88 -21.64 5.58
CA PRO A 66 8.67 -20.25 5.22
C PRO A 66 7.41 -19.74 5.92
N LYS A 67 7.58 -18.70 6.76
CA LYS A 67 6.47 -17.99 7.38
C LYS A 67 6.13 -16.76 6.56
N TRP A 68 4.84 -16.46 6.47
CA TRP A 68 4.35 -15.23 5.87
C TRP A 68 3.88 -14.28 6.96
N GLU A 69 4.31 -13.03 6.85
CA GLU A 69 3.84 -11.93 7.67
C GLU A 69 3.54 -10.76 6.74
N PHE A 70 2.37 -10.15 6.92
CA PHE A 70 1.96 -9.00 6.12
C PHE A 70 2.89 -7.80 6.40
N GLN A 71 3.49 -7.25 5.34
CA GLN A 71 4.31 -6.05 5.44
C GLN A 71 3.49 -4.86 4.95
N PRO A 72 3.09 -3.93 5.82
CA PRO A 72 2.31 -2.79 5.39
C PRO A 72 3.13 -1.84 4.51
N LEU A 73 2.54 -1.32 3.43
CA LEU A 73 3.17 -0.29 2.62
C LEU A 73 3.30 1.02 3.42
N ASN A 74 4.52 1.39 3.79
CA ASN A 74 4.78 2.62 4.56
C ASN A 74 4.61 3.87 3.70
N GLN A 75 3.43 4.52 3.78
CA GLN A 75 3.08 5.69 2.99
C GLN A 75 3.18 7.04 3.74
N HIS A 76 3.90 7.10 4.87
CA HIS A 76 3.96 8.31 5.73
C HIS A 76 4.27 9.61 4.97
N PHE A 77 5.19 9.56 4.00
CA PHE A 77 5.56 10.73 3.18
C PHE A 77 4.43 11.18 2.23
N SER A 78 3.71 10.23 1.63
CA SER A 78 2.59 10.53 0.72
C SER A 78 1.41 11.17 1.45
N VAL A 79 1.15 10.73 2.69
CA VAL A 79 0.09 11.28 3.54
C VAL A 79 0.39 12.73 3.94
N ALA A 80 1.63 13.03 4.36
CA ALA A 80 2.01 14.39 4.73
C ALA A 80 1.85 15.38 3.57
N VAL A 81 2.26 14.97 2.37
CA VAL A 81 2.11 15.77 1.14
C VAL A 81 0.64 15.98 0.78
N GLY A 82 -0.21 14.95 0.91
CA GLY A 82 -1.64 15.08 0.65
C GLY A 82 -2.36 16.02 1.63
N LEU A 83 -2.03 15.95 2.92
CA LEU A 83 -2.55 16.88 3.93
C LEU A 83 -2.11 18.32 3.68
N LEU A 84 -0.86 18.54 3.26
CA LEU A 84 -0.36 19.87 2.90
C LEU A 84 -1.14 20.45 1.72
N LYS A 85 -1.41 19.66 0.68
CA LYS A 85 -2.23 20.10 -0.47
C LYS A 85 -3.65 20.50 -0.05
N LEU A 86 -4.27 19.72 0.84
CA LEU A 86 -5.60 20.03 1.38
C LEU A 86 -5.60 21.34 2.17
N LEU A 87 -4.59 21.56 3.02
CA LEU A 87 -4.41 22.81 3.76
C LEU A 87 -4.26 24.01 2.83
N LEU A 88 -3.40 23.90 1.80
CA LEU A 88 -3.19 24.98 0.82
C LEU A 88 -4.45 25.28 0.02
N ALA A 89 -5.17 24.25 -0.45
CA ALA A 89 -6.41 24.42 -1.19
C ALA A 89 -7.51 25.08 -0.33
N THR A 90 -7.66 24.64 0.92
CA THR A 90 -8.62 25.22 1.86
C THR A 90 -8.26 26.67 2.19
N GLY A 91 -6.99 26.96 2.44
CA GLY A 91 -6.50 28.32 2.69
C GLY A 91 -6.73 29.27 1.51
N LEU A 92 -6.50 28.80 0.28
CA LEU A 92 -6.79 29.56 -0.95
C LEU A 92 -8.28 29.88 -1.09
N LEU A 93 -9.16 28.89 -0.88
CA LEU A 93 -10.60 29.09 -0.97
C LEU A 93 -11.11 30.09 0.08
N LEU A 94 -10.64 29.97 1.32
CA LEU A 94 -10.98 30.91 2.40
C LEU A 94 -10.46 32.33 2.10
N GLY A 95 -9.22 32.43 1.61
CA GLY A 95 -8.62 33.72 1.24
C GLY A 95 -9.38 34.41 0.10
N LEU A 96 -9.74 33.66 -0.96
CA LEU A 96 -10.56 34.19 -2.07
C LEU A 96 -11.96 34.60 -1.61
N GLY A 97 -12.57 33.80 -0.73
CA GLY A 97 -13.86 34.14 -0.12
C GLY A 97 -13.80 35.43 0.70
N TRP A 98 -12.73 35.61 1.49
CA TRP A 98 -12.52 36.81 2.29
C TRP A 98 -12.31 38.07 1.44
N VAL A 99 -11.54 37.97 0.35
CA VAL A 99 -11.31 39.09 -0.58
C VAL A 99 -12.59 39.49 -1.30
N LYS A 100 -13.50 38.54 -1.59
CA LYS A 100 -14.81 38.84 -2.20
C LYS A 100 -15.84 39.43 -1.23
N LEU A 101 -15.68 39.20 0.07
CA LEU A 101 -16.60 39.67 1.12
C LEU A 101 -16.24 41.07 1.64
N LYS A 102 -15.02 41.54 1.35
CA LYS A 102 -14.55 42.91 1.56
C LYS A 102 -14.85 43.77 0.34
#